data_AF-A0A2H6JZM7-F1
#
_entry.id   AF-A0A2H6JZM7-F1
#
_cell.length_a   1.000
_cell.length_b   1.000
_cell.length_c   1.000
_cell.angle_alpha   90.00
_cell.angle_beta   90.00
_cell.angle_gamma   90.00
#
_symmetry.space_group_name_H-M   'P 1'
#
loop_
_entity.id
_entity.type
_entity.pdbx_description
1 polymer ?
#
loop_
_entity_poly.entity_id
_entity_poly.type
_entity_poly.pdbx_seq_one_letter_code
_entity_poly.pdbx_strand_id
1 'polypeptide(L)'
;MYNILWGVDYTCDTPDGAGKTQGDSLRRVSRLLCAEPDEVKDEVLGICEYIHDVQVEKIAGAIENAVEDFESEEIIAAGVGRRLAIEAAKKIEIDALDLETQVDIAWNLPCMGLLELVLDSREV
;
A
#
# COMPACT_ATOMS: atom_id res chain seq x y z
N MET A 1 6.38 -6.96 -17.19
CA MET A 1 6.37 -6.24 -15.91
C MET A 1 5.32 -6.90 -15.05
N TYR A 2 5.71 -7.65 -14.02
CA TYR A 2 4.76 -8.43 -13.21
C TYR A 2 4.08 -7.48 -12.25
N ASN A 3 2.79 -7.26 -12.48
CA ASN A 3 2.01 -6.22 -11.84
C ASN A 3 1.53 -6.66 -10.44
N ILE A 4 2.46 -6.85 -9.51
CA ILE A 4 2.17 -7.35 -8.14
C ILE A 4 1.77 -6.18 -7.21
N LEU A 5 2.10 -4.94 -7.57
CA LEU A 5 1.83 -3.73 -6.77
C LEU A 5 0.90 -2.76 -7.52
N TRP A 6 -0.16 -3.25 -8.15
CA TRP A 6 -1.25 -2.40 -8.70
C TRP A 6 -0.85 -1.30 -9.70
N GLY A 7 0.12 -1.59 -10.55
CA GLY A 7 0.64 -0.73 -11.61
C GLY A 7 2.02 -0.19 -11.29
N VAL A 8 2.56 -0.52 -10.12
CA VAL A 8 3.82 0.01 -9.59
C VAL A 8 4.92 -1.03 -9.65
N ASP A 9 6.13 -0.56 -9.92
CA ASP A 9 7.31 -1.40 -9.88
C ASP A 9 7.72 -1.74 -8.44
N TYR A 10 8.09 -3.00 -8.23
CA TYR A 10 8.85 -3.40 -7.04
C TYR A 10 10.26 -2.82 -7.18
N THR A 11 10.53 -1.66 -6.58
CA THR A 11 11.79 -0.92 -6.82
C THR A 11 12.95 -1.32 -5.91
N CYS A 12 12.70 -1.68 -4.65
CA CYS A 12 13.77 -2.07 -3.73
C CYS A 12 14.39 -3.42 -4.07
N ASP A 13 15.57 -3.70 -3.51
CA ASP A 13 16.22 -5.00 -3.64
C ASP A 13 15.37 -6.11 -3.00
N THR A 14 15.46 -7.31 -3.56
CA THR A 14 14.75 -8.48 -3.02
C THR A 14 15.55 -9.07 -1.86
N PRO A 15 14.88 -9.61 -0.82
CA PRO A 15 15.56 -10.18 0.36
C PRO A 15 16.59 -11.27 0.06
N ASP A 16 16.40 -12.02 -1.04
CA ASP A 16 17.27 -13.11 -1.46
C ASP A 16 18.10 -12.78 -2.71
N GLY A 17 18.06 -11.52 -3.19
CA GLY A 17 18.75 -11.09 -4.41
C GLY A 17 18.19 -11.70 -5.71
N ALA A 18 17.11 -12.48 -5.66
CA ALA A 18 16.48 -13.07 -6.83
C ALA A 18 15.56 -12.07 -7.55
N GLY A 19 14.87 -12.53 -8.60
CA GLY A 19 13.95 -11.70 -9.38
C GLY A 19 12.74 -11.18 -8.59
N LYS A 20 12.03 -10.25 -9.22
CA LYS A 20 10.82 -9.59 -8.70
C LYS A 20 9.54 -10.15 -9.31
N THR A 21 9.63 -11.34 -9.89
CA THR A 21 8.47 -12.01 -10.51
C THR A 21 7.52 -12.57 -9.44
N GLN A 22 6.32 -12.95 -9.83
CA GLN A 22 5.38 -13.60 -8.92
C GLN A 22 5.96 -14.95 -8.43
N GLY A 23 6.59 -15.72 -9.31
CA GLY A 23 7.22 -16.99 -8.95
C GLY A 23 8.38 -16.81 -7.96
N ASP A 24 9.25 -15.82 -8.16
CA ASP A 24 10.33 -15.52 -7.21
C ASP A 24 9.78 -15.04 -5.86
N SER A 25 8.68 -14.28 -5.88
CA SER A 25 8.01 -13.82 -4.67
C SER A 25 7.38 -14.98 -3.90
N LEU A 26 6.69 -15.90 -4.57
CA LEU A 26 6.15 -17.12 -3.98
C LEU A 26 7.26 -17.99 -3.37
N ARG A 27 8.41 -18.09 -4.03
CA ARG A 27 9.58 -18.81 -3.48
C ARG A 27 10.06 -18.19 -2.17
N ARG A 28 10.14 -16.87 -2.08
CA ARG A 28 10.49 -16.17 -0.83
C ARG A 28 9.47 -16.45 0.28
N VAL A 29 8.18 -16.46 -0.04
CA VAL A 29 7.13 -16.78 0.95
C VAL A 29 7.18 -18.25 1.37
N SER A 30 7.40 -19.18 0.43
CA SER A 30 7.51 -20.64 0.70
C SER A 30 8.62 -20.94 1.70
N ARG A 31 9.74 -20.22 1.62
CA ARG A 31 10.87 -20.36 2.54
C ARG A 31 10.54 -19.94 3.98
N LEU A 32 9.46 -19.19 4.23
CA LEU A 32 8.96 -18.95 5.61
C LEU A 32 8.49 -20.25 6.27
N LEU A 33 8.07 -21.24 5.48
CA LEU A 33 7.69 -22.59 5.91
C LEU A 33 8.83 -23.61 5.76
N CYS A 34 10.06 -23.16 5.46
CA CYS A 34 11.18 -24.04 5.13
C CYS A 34 10.90 -24.98 3.95
N ALA A 35 10.10 -24.53 2.98
CA ALA A 35 9.67 -25.33 1.82
C ALA A 35 9.91 -24.60 0.47
N GLU A 36 9.81 -25.34 -0.63
CA GLU A 36 9.76 -24.80 -1.98
C GLU A 36 8.30 -24.67 -2.50
N PRO A 37 8.01 -23.81 -3.50
CA PRO A 37 6.65 -23.52 -3.94
C PRO A 37 5.80 -24.73 -4.32
N ASP A 38 6.41 -25.77 -4.88
CA ASP A 38 5.70 -26.97 -5.32
C ASP A 38 5.23 -27.86 -4.16
N GLU A 39 5.77 -27.64 -2.95
CA GLU A 39 5.45 -28.43 -1.75
C GLU A 39 4.31 -27.82 -0.92
N VAL A 40 4.07 -26.51 -1.04
CA VAL A 40 3.20 -25.73 -0.12
C VAL A 40 2.34 -24.69 -0.85
N LYS A 41 1.95 -24.98 -2.10
CA LYS A 41 1.34 -23.97 -2.97
C LYS A 41 0.07 -23.34 -2.39
N ASP A 42 -0.82 -24.15 -1.82
CA ASP A 42 -2.09 -23.68 -1.28
C ASP A 42 -1.88 -22.95 0.05
N GLU A 43 -0.97 -23.45 0.89
CA GLU A 43 -0.58 -22.85 2.16
C GLU A 43 0.07 -21.47 1.95
N VAL A 44 0.92 -21.32 0.94
CA VAL A 44 1.59 -20.06 0.61
C VAL A 44 0.60 -18.99 0.19
N LEU A 45 -0.43 -19.34 -0.58
CA LEU A 45 -1.49 -18.39 -0.93
C LEU A 45 -2.26 -17.95 0.32
N GLY A 46 -2.62 -18.89 1.20
CA GLY A 46 -3.27 -18.58 2.48
C GLY A 46 -2.40 -17.69 3.39
N ILE A 47 -1.08 -17.87 3.39
CA ILE A 47 -0.15 -17.00 4.11
C ILE A 47 -0.13 -15.59 3.52
N CYS A 48 -0.09 -15.46 2.20
CA CYS A 48 -0.13 -14.15 1.54
C CYS A 48 -1.43 -13.41 1.88
N GLU A 49 -2.57 -14.09 1.83
CA GLU A 49 -3.88 -13.54 2.20
C GLU A 49 -3.90 -13.14 3.68
N TYR A 50 -3.44 -14.01 4.58
CA TYR A 50 -3.37 -13.69 6.01
C TYR A 50 -2.48 -12.47 6.30
N ILE A 51 -1.30 -12.39 5.68
CA ILE A 51 -0.38 -11.24 5.86
C ILE A 51 -1.05 -9.95 5.35
N HIS A 52 -1.72 -10.02 4.21
CA HIS A 52 -2.47 -8.90 3.66
C HIS A 52 -3.55 -8.42 4.62
N ASP A 53 -4.37 -9.33 5.14
CA ASP A 53 -5.45 -9.01 6.08
C ASP A 53 -4.91 -8.39 7.38
N VAL A 54 -3.83 -8.95 7.94
CA VAL A 54 -3.15 -8.39 9.11
C VAL A 54 -2.60 -6.99 8.82
N GLN A 55 -2.09 -6.74 7.61
CA GLN A 55 -1.60 -5.44 7.21
C GLN A 55 -2.74 -4.41 7.10
N VAL A 56 -3.84 -4.77 6.44
CA VAL A 56 -5.04 -3.94 6.32
C VAL A 56 -5.61 -3.62 7.70
N GLU A 57 -5.69 -4.61 8.61
CA GLU A 57 -6.20 -4.42 9.97
C GLU A 57 -5.37 -3.40 10.77
N LYS A 58 -4.04 -3.49 10.67
CA LYS A 58 -3.14 -2.55 11.36
C LYS A 58 -3.26 -1.14 10.83
N ILE A 59 -3.43 -0.98 9.52
CA ILE A 59 -3.64 0.32 8.89
C ILE A 59 -5.00 0.87 9.32
N ALA A 60 -6.04 0.04 9.34
CA ALA A 60 -7.39 0.41 9.75
C ALA A 60 -7.41 0.93 11.19
N GLY A 61 -6.84 0.19 12.14
CA GLY A 61 -6.75 0.65 13.53
C GLY A 61 -5.92 1.94 13.68
N ALA A 62 -4.88 2.15 12.88
CA ALA A 62 -4.13 3.41 12.90
C ALA A 62 -4.95 4.59 12.35
N ILE A 63 -5.74 4.36 11.30
CA ILE A 63 -6.65 5.37 10.74
C ILE A 63 -7.74 5.70 11.75
N GLU A 64 -8.39 4.69 12.35
CA GLU A 64 -9.46 4.86 13.33
C GLU A 64 -9.03 5.75 14.49
N ASN A 65 -7.87 5.45 15.10
CA ASN A 65 -7.33 6.30 16.18
C ASN A 65 -7.11 7.76 15.73
N ALA A 66 -6.56 7.98 14.54
CA ALA A 66 -6.30 9.34 14.05
C ALA A 66 -7.62 10.08 13.74
N VAL A 67 -8.57 9.40 13.12
CA VAL A 67 -9.89 9.95 12.79
C VAL A 67 -10.64 10.36 14.06
N GLU A 68 -10.61 9.53 15.11
CA GLU A 68 -11.20 9.85 16.41
C GLU A 68 -10.50 11.04 17.08
N ASP A 69 -9.16 11.05 17.11
CA ASP A 69 -8.38 12.12 17.75
C ASP A 69 -8.59 13.49 17.10
N PHE A 70 -8.84 13.52 15.78
CA PHE A 70 -8.99 14.75 15.00
C PHE A 70 -10.44 15.01 14.54
N GLU A 71 -11.41 14.22 14.99
CA GLU A 71 -12.83 14.32 14.60
C GLU A 71 -13.02 14.42 13.06
N SER A 72 -12.27 13.61 12.30
CA SER A 72 -12.25 13.65 10.83
C SER A 72 -13.34 12.74 10.24
N GLU A 73 -13.95 13.14 9.12
CA GLU A 73 -14.98 12.33 8.46
C GLU A 73 -14.44 11.57 7.22
N GLU A 74 -13.27 11.96 6.72
CA GLU A 74 -12.65 11.43 5.51
C GLU A 74 -11.12 11.36 5.66
N ILE A 75 -10.49 10.41 4.97
CA ILE A 75 -9.04 10.41 4.74
C ILE A 75 -8.68 10.68 3.28
N ILE A 76 -7.49 11.24 3.08
CA ILE A 76 -6.89 11.40 1.74
C ILE A 76 -5.78 10.36 1.57
N ALA A 77 -5.96 9.42 0.65
CA ALA A 77 -4.99 8.35 0.39
C ALA A 77 -4.07 8.71 -0.77
N ALA A 78 -2.76 8.61 -0.56
CA ALA A 78 -1.74 8.95 -1.56
C ALA A 78 -0.53 8.00 -1.50
N GLY A 79 0.36 8.11 -2.49
CA GLY A 79 1.59 7.32 -2.57
C GLY A 79 1.39 5.85 -2.95
N VAL A 80 2.46 5.07 -2.80
CA VAL A 80 2.50 3.68 -3.28
C VAL A 80 1.59 2.71 -2.54
N GLY A 81 1.29 3.02 -1.28
CA GLY A 81 0.44 2.20 -0.41
C GLY A 81 -1.03 2.62 -0.42
N ARG A 82 -1.45 3.60 -1.23
CA ARG A 82 -2.79 4.22 -1.12
C ARG A 82 -3.94 3.22 -1.16
N ARG A 83 -3.84 2.14 -1.94
CA ARG A 83 -4.89 1.13 -2.07
C ARG A 83 -5.13 0.38 -0.76
N LEU A 84 -4.07 0.13 0.01
CA LEU A 84 -4.20 -0.46 1.34
C LEU A 84 -4.87 0.52 2.32
N ALA A 85 -4.58 1.82 2.21
CA ALA A 85 -5.24 2.83 3.02
C ALA A 85 -6.74 2.94 2.69
N ILE A 86 -7.10 2.91 1.39
CA ILE A 86 -8.50 2.91 0.94
C ILE A 86 -9.23 1.65 1.40
N GLU A 87 -8.60 0.49 1.28
CA GLU A 87 -9.18 -0.77 1.75
C GLU A 87 -9.39 -0.77 3.27
N ALA A 88 -8.40 -0.27 4.02
CA ALA A 88 -8.46 -0.13 5.46
C ALA A 88 -9.57 0.85 5.89
N ALA A 89 -9.69 2.01 5.24
CA ALA A 89 -10.76 2.98 5.51
C ALA A 89 -12.15 2.39 5.26
N LYS A 90 -12.31 1.64 4.15
CA LYS A 90 -13.55 0.92 3.85
C LYS A 90 -13.92 -0.08 4.95
N LYS A 91 -12.93 -0.72 5.59
CA LYS A 91 -13.15 -1.71 6.66
C LYS A 91 -13.75 -1.09 7.93
N ILE A 92 -13.41 0.16 8.23
CA ILE A 92 -13.90 0.92 9.38
C ILE A 92 -15.00 1.92 8.99
N GLU A 93 -15.56 1.79 7.79
CA GLU A 93 -16.66 2.62 7.29
C GLU A 93 -16.35 4.14 7.27
N ILE A 94 -15.09 4.51 7.02
CA ILE A 94 -14.67 5.91 6.79
C ILE A 94 -14.47 6.17 5.30
N ASP A 95 -14.86 7.37 4.85
CA ASP A 95 -14.68 7.81 3.47
C ASP A 95 -13.18 8.00 3.15
N ALA A 96 -12.79 7.64 1.93
CA ALA A 96 -11.42 7.77 1.46
C ALA A 96 -11.35 8.34 0.05
N LEU A 97 -10.73 9.51 -0.08
CA LEU A 97 -10.40 10.10 -1.37
C LEU A 97 -9.08 9.51 -1.90
N ASP A 98 -9.15 8.84 -3.07
CA ASP A 98 -7.94 8.44 -3.81
C ASP A 98 -7.36 9.65 -4.54
N LEU A 99 -6.25 10.19 -4.01
CA LEU A 99 -5.62 11.39 -4.56
C LEU A 99 -5.09 11.17 -5.99
N GLU A 100 -4.77 9.93 -6.38
CA GLU A 100 -4.34 9.64 -7.76
C GLU A 100 -5.46 9.89 -8.79
N THR A 101 -6.73 9.84 -8.37
CA THR A 101 -7.85 10.18 -9.25
C THR A 101 -7.99 11.69 -9.49
N GLN A 102 -7.29 12.51 -8.70
CA GLN A 102 -7.34 13.96 -8.76
C GLN A 102 -6.08 14.56 -9.40
N VAL A 103 -4.92 13.91 -9.22
CA VAL A 103 -3.63 14.42 -9.70
C VAL A 103 -2.71 13.34 -10.28
N ASP A 104 -2.03 13.67 -11.38
CA ASP A 104 -1.13 12.75 -12.12
C ASP A 104 0.14 12.36 -11.33
N ILE A 105 0.47 13.07 -10.24
CA ILE A 105 1.76 12.92 -9.52
C ILE A 105 1.57 12.52 -8.04
N ALA A 106 0.51 11.77 -7.72
CA ALA A 106 0.21 11.31 -6.35
C ALA A 106 1.35 10.51 -5.67
N TRP A 107 2.33 10.04 -6.44
CA TRP A 107 3.52 9.31 -5.99
C TRP A 107 4.63 10.21 -5.43
N ASN A 108 4.61 11.50 -5.77
CA ASN A 108 5.59 12.50 -5.29
C ASN A 108 4.87 13.69 -4.63
N LEU A 109 3.93 13.34 -3.74
CA LEU A 109 3.12 14.30 -2.99
C LEU A 109 3.92 15.41 -2.31
N PRO A 110 5.11 15.17 -1.70
CA PRO A 110 5.87 16.24 -1.07
C PRO A 110 6.29 17.36 -2.04
N CYS A 111 6.69 17.02 -3.27
CA CYS A 111 7.06 18.03 -4.27
C CYS A 111 5.85 18.79 -4.79
N MET A 112 4.71 18.11 -5.00
CA MET A 112 3.47 18.76 -5.40
C MET A 112 2.95 19.70 -4.32
N GLY A 113 2.88 19.24 -3.08
CA GLY A 113 2.46 20.07 -1.94
C GLY A 113 3.34 21.31 -1.78
N LEU A 114 4.65 21.19 -1.96
CA LEU A 114 5.55 22.34 -1.94
C LEU A 114 5.27 23.33 -3.08
N LEU A 115 5.01 22.84 -4.30
CA LEU A 115 4.69 23.71 -5.44
C LEU A 115 3.43 24.52 -5.18
N GLU A 116 2.35 23.86 -4.75
CA GLU A 116 1.07 24.53 -4.44
C GLU A 116 1.26 25.60 -3.35
N LEU A 117 1.95 25.27 -2.26
CA LEU A 117 2.25 26.25 -1.20
C LEU A 117 3.02 27.48 -1.71
N VAL A 118 3.93 27.29 -2.67
CA VAL A 118 4.70 28.39 -3.27
C VAL A 118 3.82 29.23 -4.21
N LEU A 119 2.93 28.61 -4.98
CA LEU A 119 2.00 29.33 -5.86
C LEU A 119 1.02 30.18 -5.04
N ASP A 120 0.40 29.59 -4.01
CA ASP A 120 -0.52 30.30 -3.10
C ASP A 120 0.16 31.50 -2.43
N SER A 121 1.41 31.34 -2.00
CA SER A 121 2.17 32.42 -1.35
C SER A 121 2.47 33.63 -2.25
N ARG A 122 2.36 33.47 -3.57
CA ARG A 122 2.61 34.53 -4.57
C ARG A 122 1.33 35.27 -4.98
N GLU A 123 0.17 34.74 -4.64
CA GLU A 123 -1.13 35.37 -4.89
C GLU A 123 -1.59 36.29 -3.73
N VAL A 124 -0.82 36.34 -2.64
CA VAL A 124 -0.99 37.24 -1.48
C VAL A 124 -0.02 38.42 -1.55
#